data_AF-A0A956XYZ8-F1
#
_entry.id   AF-A0A956XYZ8-F1
#
_cell.length_a   1.000
_cell.length_b   1.000
_cell.length_c   1.000
_cell.angle_alpha   90.00
_cell.angle_beta   90.00
_cell.angle_gamma   90.00
#
_symmetry.space_group_name_H-M   'P 1'
#
loop_
_entity.id
_entity.type
_entity.pdbx_description
1 polymer ?
#
loop_
_entity_poly.entity_id
_entity_poly.type
_entity_poly.pdbx_seq_one_letter_code
_entity_poly.pdbx_strand_id
1 'polypeptide(L)'
;MSQKTKQHPFVRLLGYARHHRKRVIFASIFSILNKIVDLAPPALIGVAVDIVVEQQNSLLARLGVPDVFTQLLVLGVITLIIWILESLFDYLNRLIWRGLAQTIEHELRISTYAHVQSLDLSYFEDQSTGSLMSIINDDVNQLERFLDIGANSLLQVATTVIVISAAFFMLAPSVAWMALMPVPVIIYGSMWFQ
;
A
#
# COMPACT_ATOMS: atom_id res chain seq x y z
N MET A 1 30.16 26.82 12.97
CA MET A 1 28.77 26.76 12.44
C MET A 1 28.79 25.99 11.12
N SER A 2 28.57 24.68 11.16
CA SER A 2 28.52 23.85 9.95
C SER A 2 27.10 23.86 9.39
N GLN A 3 26.92 24.38 8.18
CA GLN A 3 25.65 24.33 7.45
C GLN A 3 25.30 22.87 7.15
N LYS A 4 24.55 22.22 8.05
CA LYS A 4 23.82 21.00 7.70
C LYS A 4 22.77 21.39 6.68
N THR A 5 22.96 20.94 5.44
CA THR A 5 21.96 21.01 4.37
C THR A 5 20.60 20.65 4.95
N LYS A 6 19.59 21.53 4.78
CA LYS A 6 18.19 21.28 5.19
C LYS A 6 17.67 20.08 4.39
N GLN A 7 18.00 18.86 4.81
CA GLN A 7 17.42 17.66 4.24
C GLN A 7 15.92 17.73 4.48
N HIS A 8 15.16 17.47 3.42
CA HIS A 8 13.70 17.42 3.49
C HIS A 8 13.28 16.49 4.65
N PRO A 9 12.30 16.86 5.49
CA PRO A 9 11.92 16.07 6.68
C PRO A 9 11.70 14.59 6.37
N PHE A 10 11.09 14.29 5.21
CA PHE A 10 10.90 12.94 4.68
C PHE A 10 12.20 12.13 4.51
N VAL A 11 13.29 12.76 4.08
CA VAL A 11 14.59 12.10 3.91
C VAL A 11 15.22 11.75 5.26
N ARG A 12 14.99 12.57 6.30
CA ARG A 12 15.41 12.24 7.67
C ARG A 12 14.57 11.11 8.26
N LEU A 13 13.25 11.09 8.00
CA LEU A 13 12.36 9.99 8.39
C LEU A 13 12.75 8.66 7.74
N LEU A 14 13.06 8.67 6.44
CA LEU A 14 13.63 7.52 5.72
C LEU A 14 14.93 7.03 6.36
N GLY A 15 15.71 7.92 6.97
CA GLY A 15 16.91 7.59 7.74
C GLY A 15 16.64 6.71 8.98
N TYR A 16 15.54 6.95 9.71
CA TYR A 16 15.13 6.12 10.84
C TYR A 16 14.54 4.78 10.37
N ALA A 17 13.71 4.79 9.33
CA ALA A 17 13.19 3.57 8.71
C ALA A 17 14.31 2.67 8.12
N ARG A 18 15.48 3.25 7.80
CA ARG A 18 16.65 2.52 7.28
C ARG A 18 17.20 1.47 8.26
N HIS A 19 17.05 1.68 9.57
CA HIS A 19 17.44 0.66 10.56
C HIS A 19 16.57 -0.60 10.40
N HIS A 20 15.30 -0.41 10.06
CA HIS A 20 14.32 -1.46 9.79
C HIS A 20 14.21 -1.83 8.31
N ARG A 21 15.22 -1.54 7.47
CA ARG A 21 15.17 -1.73 6.00
C ARG A 21 14.71 -3.12 5.55
N LYS A 22 15.09 -4.18 6.28
CA LYS A 22 14.68 -5.55 5.95
C LYS A 22 13.17 -5.70 6.11
N ARG A 23 12.61 -5.23 7.23
CA ARG A 23 11.17 -5.25 7.49
C ARG A 23 10.41 -4.40 6.47
N VAL A 24 10.92 -3.22 6.12
CA VAL A 24 10.32 -2.36 5.08
C VAL A 24 10.30 -3.06 3.72
N ILE A 25 11.39 -3.71 3.31
CA ILE A 25 11.46 -4.46 2.05
C ILE A 25 10.48 -5.63 2.06
N PHE A 26 10.47 -6.43 3.14
CA PHE A 26 9.52 -7.53 3.28
C PHE A 26 8.06 -7.06 3.26
N ALA A 27 7.74 -5.99 3.98
CA ALA A 27 6.42 -5.37 3.99
C ALA A 27 6.03 -4.91 2.58
N SER A 28 6.94 -4.23 1.87
CA SER A 28 6.69 -3.73 0.51
C SER A 28 6.43 -4.87 -0.49
N ILE A 29 7.22 -5.96 -0.43
CA ILE A 29 7.00 -7.14 -1.28
C ILE A 29 5.65 -7.78 -0.96
N PHE A 30 5.32 -7.93 0.33
CA PHE A 30 4.02 -8.46 0.74
C PHE A 30 2.86 -7.56 0.27
N SER A 31 3.01 -6.25 0.31
CA SER A 31 1.99 -5.32 -0.18
C SER A 31 1.76 -5.45 -1.68
N ILE A 32 2.82 -5.62 -2.46
CA ILE A 32 2.71 -5.85 -3.91
C ILE A 32 2.00 -7.19 -4.18
N LEU A 33 2.42 -8.27 -3.52
CA LEU A 33 1.82 -9.59 -3.68
C LEU A 33 0.35 -9.61 -3.24
N ASN A 34 0.06 -9.04 -2.07
CA ASN A 34 -1.31 -8.88 -1.59
C ASN A 34 -2.15 -8.09 -2.59
N LYS A 35 -1.61 -7.02 -3.16
CA LYS A 35 -2.34 -6.24 -4.15
C LYS A 35 -2.62 -7.03 -5.42
N ILE A 36 -1.69 -7.85 -5.90
CA ILE A 36 -1.93 -8.73 -7.06
C ILE A 36 -3.07 -9.72 -6.79
N VAL A 37 -3.14 -10.30 -5.58
CA VAL A 37 -4.23 -11.22 -5.20
C VAL A 37 -5.57 -10.47 -5.09
N ASP A 38 -5.57 -9.26 -4.53
CA ASP A 38 -6.73 -8.37 -4.44
C ASP A 38 -7.26 -7.91 -5.83
N LEU A 39 -6.43 -7.99 -6.87
CA LEU A 39 -6.85 -7.75 -8.27
C LEU A 39 -7.44 -9.00 -8.96
N ALA A 40 -7.39 -10.17 -8.34
CA ALA A 40 -7.90 -11.41 -8.95
C ALA A 40 -9.43 -11.45 -9.11
N PRO A 41 -10.26 -10.97 -8.16
CA PRO A 41 -11.72 -11.07 -8.29
C PRO A 41 -12.29 -10.40 -9.56
N PRO A 42 -11.89 -9.17 -9.96
CA PRO A 42 -12.30 -8.59 -11.24
C PRO A 42 -11.91 -9.44 -12.45
N ALA A 43 -10.73 -10.06 -12.43
CA ALA A 43 -10.29 -10.95 -13.51
C ALA A 43 -11.13 -12.23 -13.57
N LEU A 44 -11.49 -12.80 -12.42
CA LEU A 44 -12.40 -13.96 -12.33
C LEU A 44 -13.79 -13.65 -12.86
N ILE A 45 -14.30 -12.43 -12.64
CA ILE A 45 -15.57 -11.98 -13.24
C ILE A 45 -15.46 -11.98 -14.76
N GLY A 46 -14.35 -11.50 -15.33
CA GLY A 46 -14.08 -11.57 -16.77
C GLY A 46 -14.17 -13.01 -17.29
N VAL A 47 -13.49 -13.95 -16.61
CA VAL A 47 -13.55 -15.38 -16.96
C VAL A 47 -14.97 -15.95 -16.84
N ALA A 48 -15.74 -15.53 -15.82
CA ALA A 48 -17.13 -15.95 -15.68
C ALA A 48 -17.99 -15.49 -16.87
N VAL A 49 -17.80 -14.25 -17.33
CA VAL A 49 -18.47 -13.70 -18.51
C VAL A 49 -18.08 -14.50 -19.75
N ASP A 50 -16.79 -14.79 -19.94
CA ASP A 50 -16.30 -15.55 -21.09
C ASP A 50 -16.89 -16.97 -21.13
N ILE A 51 -17.01 -17.65 -19.99
CA ILE A 51 -17.67 -18.96 -19.89
C ILE A 51 -19.13 -18.89 -20.37
N VAL A 52 -19.86 -17.87 -19.96
CA VAL A 52 -21.28 -17.71 -20.29
C VAL A 52 -21.48 -17.31 -21.76
N VAL A 53 -20.59 -16.46 -22.29
CA VAL A 53 -20.67 -15.92 -23.65
C VAL A 53 -20.11 -16.90 -24.69
N GLU A 54 -18.96 -17.51 -24.44
CA GLU A 54 -18.23 -18.35 -25.40
C GLU A 54 -18.53 -19.84 -25.25
N GLN A 55 -19.16 -20.25 -24.14
CA GLN A 55 -19.62 -21.61 -23.84
C GLN A 55 -18.55 -22.69 -24.13
N GLN A 56 -18.69 -23.41 -25.25
CA GLN A 56 -17.82 -24.53 -25.63
C GLN A 56 -16.42 -24.10 -26.11
N ASN A 57 -16.21 -22.81 -26.37
CA ASN A 57 -14.90 -22.27 -26.77
C ASN A 57 -14.12 -21.62 -25.62
N SER A 58 -14.70 -21.58 -24.42
CA SER A 58 -14.09 -20.97 -23.24
C SER A 58 -12.75 -21.63 -22.88
N LEU A 59 -11.87 -20.90 -22.20
CA LEU A 59 -10.57 -21.40 -21.74
C LEU A 59 -10.70 -22.70 -20.92
N LEU A 60 -11.77 -22.84 -20.14
CA LEU A 60 -12.05 -24.02 -19.31
C LEU A 60 -12.62 -25.20 -20.12
N ALA A 61 -13.34 -24.94 -21.22
CA ALA A 61 -13.77 -25.97 -22.15
C ALA A 61 -12.55 -26.63 -22.83
N ARG A 62 -11.56 -25.84 -23.21
CA ARG A 62 -10.29 -26.31 -23.80
C ARG A 62 -9.43 -27.12 -22.83
N LEU A 63 -9.62 -26.94 -21.53
CA LEU A 63 -8.97 -27.72 -20.47
C LEU A 63 -9.70 -29.03 -20.15
N GLY A 64 -10.80 -29.36 -20.85
CA GLY A 64 -11.47 -30.66 -20.76
C GLY A 64 -12.76 -30.69 -19.93
N VAL A 65 -13.32 -29.53 -19.56
CA VAL A 65 -14.62 -29.43 -18.86
C VAL A 65 -15.68 -28.89 -19.82
N PRO A 66 -16.42 -29.72 -20.58
CA PRO A 66 -17.30 -29.24 -21.65
C PRO A 66 -18.61 -28.61 -21.14
N ASP A 67 -19.04 -28.95 -19.92
CA ASP A 67 -20.30 -28.48 -19.35
C ASP A 67 -20.17 -27.14 -18.62
N VAL A 68 -20.99 -26.17 -19.00
CA VAL A 68 -20.97 -24.79 -18.49
C VAL A 68 -21.25 -24.74 -16.99
N PHE A 69 -22.18 -25.57 -16.49
CA PHE A 69 -22.49 -25.61 -15.06
C PHE A 69 -21.30 -26.09 -14.24
N THR A 70 -20.61 -27.12 -14.73
CA THR A 70 -19.38 -27.63 -14.11
C THR A 70 -18.24 -26.60 -14.16
N GLN A 71 -18.08 -25.86 -15.26
CA GLN A 71 -17.11 -24.76 -15.33
C GLN A 71 -17.37 -23.65 -14.30
N LEU A 72 -18.64 -23.24 -14.15
CA LEU A 72 -19.03 -22.23 -13.17
C LEU A 72 -18.84 -22.72 -11.73
N LEU A 73 -19.09 -24.00 -11.45
CA LEU A 73 -18.83 -24.60 -10.14
C LEU A 73 -17.34 -24.58 -9.81
N VAL A 74 -16.49 -25.01 -10.74
CA VAL A 74 -15.02 -24.95 -10.60
C VAL A 74 -14.55 -23.51 -10.38
N LEU A 75 -15.06 -22.56 -11.17
CA LEU A 75 -14.75 -21.14 -11.01
C LEU A 75 -15.20 -20.62 -9.64
N GLY A 76 -16.37 -21.03 -9.14
CA GLY A 76 -16.86 -20.69 -7.82
C GLY A 76 -15.95 -21.18 -6.69
N VAL A 77 -15.45 -22.42 -6.79
CA VAL A 77 -14.47 -22.97 -5.83
C VAL A 77 -13.15 -22.20 -5.90
N ILE A 78 -12.65 -21.92 -7.10
CA ILE A 78 -11.43 -21.12 -7.30
C ILE A 78 -11.60 -19.71 -6.70
N THR A 79 -12.76 -19.08 -6.92
CA THR A 79 -13.10 -17.76 -6.38
C THR A 79 -13.10 -17.77 -4.86
N LEU A 80 -13.72 -18.79 -4.25
CA LEU A 80 -13.73 -18.96 -2.79
C LEU A 80 -12.32 -19.09 -2.22
N ILE A 81 -11.46 -19.90 -2.86
CA ILE A 81 -10.06 -20.07 -2.45
C ILE A 81 -9.30 -18.74 -2.56
N ILE A 82 -9.50 -18.01 -3.66
CA ILE A 82 -8.87 -16.70 -3.88
C ILE A 82 -9.30 -15.70 -2.81
N TRP A 83 -10.58 -15.62 -2.45
CA TRP A 83 -11.06 -14.74 -1.38
C TRP A 83 -10.46 -15.09 -0.01
N ILE A 84 -10.34 -16.38 0.31
CA ILE A 84 -9.70 -16.82 1.56
C ILE A 84 -8.23 -16.39 1.58
N LEU A 85 -7.51 -16.59 0.46
CA LEU A 85 -6.12 -16.17 0.32
C LEU A 85 -5.98 -14.66 0.40
N GLU A 86 -6.83 -13.91 -0.30
CA GLU A 86 -6.88 -12.45 -0.29
C GLU A 86 -7.03 -11.92 1.14
N SER A 87 -8.03 -12.42 1.88
CA SER A 87 -8.26 -12.04 3.27
C SER A 87 -7.07 -12.38 4.18
N LEU A 88 -6.44 -13.54 3.98
CA LEU A 88 -5.25 -13.94 4.73
C LEU A 88 -4.07 -12.99 4.45
N PHE A 89 -3.82 -12.68 3.17
CA PHE A 89 -2.74 -11.76 2.79
C PHE A 89 -3.00 -10.34 3.28
N ASP A 90 -4.25 -9.85 3.26
CA ASP A 90 -4.59 -8.52 3.76
C ASP A 90 -4.36 -8.44 5.28
N TYR A 91 -4.78 -9.48 6.00
CA TYR A 91 -4.51 -9.60 7.43
C TYR A 91 -3.00 -9.58 7.74
N LEU A 92 -2.21 -10.39 7.03
CA LEU A 92 -0.76 -10.44 7.21
C LEU A 92 -0.10 -9.11 6.86
N ASN A 93 -0.53 -8.46 5.79
CA ASN A 93 -0.02 -7.14 5.38
C ASN A 93 -0.27 -6.10 6.49
N ARG A 94 -1.49 -6.04 7.05
CA ARG A 94 -1.82 -5.15 8.17
C ARG A 94 -0.99 -5.45 9.41
N LEU A 95 -0.81 -6.73 9.75
CA LEU A 95 -0.02 -7.14 10.91
C LEU A 95 1.44 -6.67 10.79
N ILE A 96 2.04 -6.83 9.61
CA ILE A 96 3.44 -6.43 9.34
C ILE A 96 3.59 -4.91 9.40
N TRP A 97 2.72 -4.15 8.72
CA TRP A 97 2.79 -2.69 8.69
C TRP A 97 2.56 -2.07 10.06
N ARG A 98 1.55 -2.55 10.79
CA ARG A 98 1.27 -2.08 12.15
C ARG A 98 2.40 -2.39 13.10
N GLY A 99 2.94 -3.61 13.06
CA GLY A 99 4.09 -3.99 13.89
C GLY A 99 5.32 -3.13 13.62
N LEU A 100 5.58 -2.80 12.35
CA LEU A 100 6.66 -1.90 11.95
C LEU A 100 6.43 -0.46 12.46
N ALA A 101 5.24 0.08 12.25
CA ALA A 101 4.88 1.44 12.65
C ALA A 101 4.99 1.61 14.17
N GLN A 102 4.44 0.68 14.94
CA GLN A 102 4.49 0.68 16.41
C GLN A 102 5.91 0.54 16.96
N THR A 103 6.76 -0.29 16.32
CA THR A 103 8.18 -0.40 16.71
C THR A 103 8.91 0.93 16.51
N ILE A 104 8.72 1.57 15.35
CA ILE A 104 9.37 2.84 15.01
C ILE A 104 8.84 3.98 15.91
N GLU A 105 7.53 4.03 16.16
CA GLU A 105 6.91 4.98 17.09
C GLU A 105 7.55 4.88 18.47
N HIS A 106 7.66 3.66 19.01
CA HIS A 106 8.23 3.42 20.33
C HIS A 106 9.69 3.90 20.43
N GLU A 107 10.52 3.53 19.46
CA GLU A 107 11.93 3.95 19.40
C GLU A 107 12.07 5.47 19.30
N LEU A 108 11.24 6.11 18.47
CA LEU A 108 11.24 7.56 18.29
C LEU A 108 10.75 8.29 19.53
N ARG A 109 9.69 7.81 20.17
CA ARG A 109 9.18 8.38 21.42
C ARG A 109 10.27 8.34 22.50
N ILE A 110 10.89 7.19 22.73
CA ILE A 110 11.96 7.05 23.73
C ILE A 110 13.15 7.96 23.42
N SER A 111 13.64 7.96 22.18
CA SER A 111 14.79 8.78 21.80
C SER A 111 14.50 10.29 21.89
N THR A 112 13.28 10.72 21.55
CA THR A 112 12.87 12.12 21.65
C THR A 112 12.74 12.54 23.10
N TYR A 113 12.10 11.73 23.96
CA TYR A 113 12.04 12.00 25.40
C TYR A 113 13.43 12.08 26.03
N ALA A 114 14.32 11.13 25.72
CA ALA A 114 15.69 11.13 26.24
C ALA A 114 16.46 12.37 25.79
N HIS A 115 16.28 12.80 24.54
CA HIS A 115 16.90 14.03 24.04
C HIS A 115 16.36 15.26 24.76
N VAL A 116 15.05 15.37 24.93
CA VAL A 116 14.42 16.50 25.63
C VAL A 116 14.90 16.59 27.08
N GLN A 117 15.06 15.47 27.79
CA GLN A 117 15.61 15.46 29.16
C GLN A 117 17.08 15.88 29.24
N SER A 118 17.83 15.79 28.14
CA SER A 118 19.24 16.20 28.07
C SER A 118 19.45 17.67 27.74
N LEU A 119 18.38 18.44 27.50
CA LEU A 119 18.46 19.86 27.15
C LEU A 119 18.68 20.72 28.40
N ASP A 120 19.44 21.81 28.22
CA ASP A 120 19.69 22.78 29.29
C ASP A 120 18.44 23.60 29.60
N LEU A 121 18.36 24.14 30.82
CA LEU A 121 17.23 24.94 31.29
C LEU A 121 16.93 26.15 30.38
N SER A 122 17.97 26.78 29.83
CA SER A 122 17.85 27.92 28.92
C SER A 122 17.03 27.59 27.66
N TYR A 123 17.09 26.36 27.16
CA TYR A 123 16.27 25.93 26.03
C TYR A 123 14.76 25.95 26.38
N PHE A 124 14.41 25.61 27.62
CA PHE A 124 13.03 25.60 28.09
C PHE A 124 12.51 27.01 28.44
N GLU A 125 13.41 27.96 28.70
CA GLU A 125 13.03 29.38 28.87
C GLU A 125 12.66 30.03 27.54
N ASP A 126 13.34 29.62 26.45
CA ASP A 126 13.09 30.14 25.10
C ASP A 126 11.93 29.46 24.36
N GLN A 127 11.58 28.22 24.73
CA GLN A 127 10.55 27.43 24.03
C GLN A 127 9.30 27.16 24.87
N SER A 128 8.13 27.29 24.25
CA SER A 128 6.87 26.92 24.91
C SER A 128 6.81 25.43 25.23
N THR A 129 6.49 25.09 26.48
CA THR A 129 6.27 23.70 26.91
C THR A 129 5.22 22.98 26.06
N GLY A 130 4.21 23.72 25.57
CA GLY A 130 3.20 23.20 24.65
C GLY A 130 3.76 22.71 23.32
N SER A 131 4.71 23.45 22.71
CA SER A 131 5.37 23.02 21.47
C SER A 131 6.16 21.74 21.67
N LEU A 132 6.85 21.59 22.80
CA LEU A 132 7.57 20.35 23.12
C LEU A 132 6.63 19.16 23.29
N MET A 133 5.52 19.35 24.01
CA MET A 133 4.51 18.31 24.20
C MET A 133 3.83 17.91 22.89
N SER A 134 3.63 18.85 21.96
CA SER A 134 3.08 18.57 20.64
C SER A 134 4.07 17.77 19.77
N ILE A 135 5.36 18.08 19.80
CA ILE A 135 6.36 17.29 19.06
C ILE A 135 6.38 15.84 19.57
N ILE A 136 6.38 15.65 20.89
CA ILE A 136 6.51 14.30 21.47
C ILE A 136 5.25 13.45 21.25
N ASN A 137 4.07 14.07 21.23
CA ASN A 137 2.80 13.36 21.05
C ASN A 137 2.31 13.41 19.61
N ASP A 138 2.04 14.60 19.08
CA ASP A 138 1.36 14.78 17.79
C ASP A 138 2.24 14.40 16.61
N ASP A 139 3.48 14.88 16.57
CA ASP A 139 4.38 14.61 15.43
C ASP A 139 4.79 13.13 15.39
N VAL A 140 5.10 12.53 16.55
CA VAL A 140 5.40 11.10 16.66
C VAL A 140 4.20 10.26 16.25
N ASN A 141 2.98 10.62 16.67
CA ASN A 141 1.76 9.91 16.28
C ASN A 141 1.43 10.12 14.78
N GLN A 142 1.69 11.29 14.22
CA GLN A 142 1.52 11.52 12.77
C GLN A 142 2.45 10.62 11.96
N LEU A 143 3.69 10.47 12.41
CA LEU A 143 4.64 9.59 11.76
C LEU A 143 4.23 8.13 11.86
N GLU A 144 3.73 7.69 13.01
CA GLU A 144 3.18 6.34 13.17
C GLU A 144 2.05 6.09 12.17
N ARG A 145 1.07 6.99 12.08
CA ARG A 145 -0.02 6.87 11.10
C ARG A 145 0.46 6.86 9.66
N PHE A 146 1.48 7.66 9.35
CA PHE A 146 2.10 7.65 8.02
C PHE A 146 2.74 6.29 7.72
N LEU A 147 3.41 5.67 8.69
CA LEU A 147 4.04 4.37 8.51
C LEU A 147 3.01 3.22 8.49
N ASP A 148 1.98 3.26 9.33
CA ASP A 148 0.93 2.22 9.41
C ASP A 148 0.04 2.23 8.15
N ILE A 149 -0.38 3.41 7.71
CA ILE A 149 -1.38 3.57 6.66
C ILE A 149 -0.80 4.21 5.41
N GLY A 150 -0.16 5.37 5.55
CA GLY A 150 0.25 6.21 4.42
C GLY A 150 1.22 5.50 3.46
N ALA A 151 2.29 4.92 4.00
CA ALA A 151 3.32 4.25 3.23
C ALA A 151 2.77 3.03 2.47
N ASN A 152 2.00 2.18 3.15
CA ASN A 152 1.34 1.03 2.52
C ASN A 152 0.33 1.48 1.45
N SER A 153 -0.49 2.50 1.72
CA SER A 153 -1.47 3.02 0.77
C SER A 153 -0.81 3.55 -0.50
N LEU A 154 0.28 4.32 -0.39
CA LEU A 154 1.04 4.80 -1.54
C LEU A 154 1.57 3.66 -2.40
N LEU A 155 2.12 2.61 -1.77
CA LEU A 155 2.59 1.42 -2.47
C LEU A 155 1.45 0.67 -3.16
N GLN A 156 0.30 0.50 -2.50
CA GLN A 156 -0.87 -0.16 -3.06
C GLN A 156 -1.44 0.62 -4.25
N VAL A 157 -1.59 1.95 -4.15
CA VAL A 157 -2.07 2.81 -5.25
C VAL A 157 -1.11 2.74 -6.44
N ALA A 158 0.20 2.87 -6.21
CA ALA A 158 1.20 2.77 -7.28
C ALA A 158 1.16 1.40 -7.96
N THR A 159 1.09 0.32 -7.18
CA THR A 159 0.98 -1.05 -7.71
C THR A 159 -0.30 -1.22 -8.53
N THR A 160 -1.43 -0.70 -8.05
CA THR A 160 -2.71 -0.74 -8.77
C THR A 160 -2.59 -0.08 -10.13
N VAL A 161 -2.09 1.16 -10.16
CA VAL A 161 -1.97 1.93 -11.40
C VAL A 161 -1.06 1.20 -12.38
N ILE A 162 0.10 0.69 -11.94
CA ILE A 162 1.05 -0.02 -12.81
C ILE A 162 0.45 -1.32 -13.34
N VAL A 163 -0.09 -2.18 -12.45
CA VAL A 163 -0.58 -3.51 -12.82
C VAL A 163 -1.81 -3.42 -13.71
N ILE A 164 -2.80 -2.58 -13.35
CA ILE A 164 -4.01 -2.40 -14.16
C ILE A 164 -3.64 -1.77 -15.50
N SER A 165 -2.82 -0.73 -15.53
CA SER A 165 -2.41 -0.11 -16.80
C SER A 165 -1.72 -1.13 -17.71
N ALA A 166 -0.77 -1.90 -17.17
CA ALA A 166 -0.09 -2.95 -17.92
C ALA A 166 -1.07 -4.01 -18.46
N ALA A 167 -2.00 -4.48 -17.62
CA ALA A 167 -3.01 -5.46 -18.01
C ALA A 167 -3.91 -4.93 -19.15
N PHE A 168 -4.38 -3.68 -19.06
CA PHE A 168 -5.21 -3.06 -20.11
C PHE A 168 -4.44 -2.92 -21.42
N PHE A 169 -3.19 -2.46 -21.39
CA PHE A 169 -2.37 -2.35 -22.59
C PHE A 169 -2.02 -3.71 -23.22
N MET A 170 -1.96 -4.78 -22.43
CA MET A 170 -1.74 -6.14 -22.94
C MET A 170 -3.00 -6.78 -23.52
N LEU A 171 -4.15 -6.64 -22.83
CA LEU A 171 -5.40 -7.33 -23.19
C LEU A 171 -6.23 -6.57 -24.22
N ALA A 172 -6.29 -5.24 -24.11
CA ALA A 172 -7.12 -4.40 -24.98
C ALA A 172 -6.46 -3.03 -25.27
N PRO A 173 -5.35 -3.00 -26.04
CA PRO A 173 -4.62 -1.75 -26.32
C PRO A 173 -5.49 -0.66 -26.96
N SER A 174 -6.49 -1.05 -27.76
CA SER A 174 -7.42 -0.14 -28.43
C SER A 174 -8.32 0.64 -27.46
N VAL A 175 -8.64 0.08 -26.29
CA VAL A 175 -9.51 0.69 -25.28
C VAL A 175 -8.71 1.22 -24.08
N ALA A 176 -7.49 0.73 -23.87
CA ALA A 176 -6.63 1.07 -22.73
C ALA A 176 -6.41 2.58 -22.56
N TRP A 177 -6.11 3.30 -23.65
CA TRP A 177 -5.84 4.75 -23.57
C TRP A 177 -7.10 5.55 -23.17
N MET A 178 -8.29 5.12 -23.60
CA MET A 178 -9.56 5.73 -23.19
C MET A 178 -9.83 5.47 -21.71
N ALA A 179 -9.61 4.23 -21.26
CA ALA A 179 -9.81 3.83 -19.87
C ALA A 179 -8.84 4.53 -18.91
N LEU A 180 -7.62 4.84 -19.35
CA LEU A 180 -6.57 5.48 -18.53
C LEU A 180 -6.56 7.01 -18.63
N MET A 181 -7.28 7.61 -19.57
CA MET A 181 -7.40 9.06 -19.72
C MET A 181 -7.80 9.80 -18.43
N PRO A 182 -8.71 9.28 -17.58
CA PRO A 182 -9.06 9.95 -16.32
C PRO A 182 -7.92 9.99 -15.30
N VAL A 183 -6.95 9.06 -15.35
CA VAL A 183 -5.90 8.93 -14.33
C VAL A 183 -5.02 10.19 -14.24
N PRO A 184 -4.43 10.71 -15.34
CA PRO A 184 -3.70 11.98 -15.32
C PRO A 184 -4.53 13.17 -14.82
N VAL A 185 -5.82 13.22 -15.17
CA VAL A 185 -6.74 14.29 -14.74
C VAL A 185 -6.95 14.25 -13.23
N ILE A 186 -7.16 13.06 -12.66
CA ILE A 186 -7.31 12.86 -11.22
C ILE A 186 -6.02 13.26 -10.49
N ILE A 187 -4.85 12.86 -11.02
CA ILE A 187 -3.55 13.23 -10.42
C ILE A 187 -3.37 14.74 -10.43
N TYR A 188 -3.63 15.39 -11.56
CA TYR A 188 -3.53 16.85 -11.68
C TYR A 188 -4.50 17.57 -10.74
N GLY A 189 -5.75 17.12 -10.68
CA GLY A 189 -6.74 17.67 -9.74
C GLY A 189 -6.31 17.50 -8.29
N SER A 190 -5.81 16.31 -7.92
CA SER A 190 -5.30 16.04 -6.57
C SER A 190 -4.14 16.97 -6.19
N MET A 191 -3.24 17.28 -7.12
CA MET A 191 -2.12 18.19 -6.86
C MET A 191 -2.54 19.66 -6.75
N TRP A 192 -3.65 20.06 -7.37
CA TRP A 192 -4.15 21.43 -7.27
C TRP A 192 -4.86 21.65 -5.92
N PHE A 193 -5.69 20.70 -5.49
CA PHE A 193 -6.48 20.86 -4.25
C PHE A 193 -5.72 20.52 -2.96
N GLN A 194 -4.47 20.03 -3.04
CA GLN A 194 -3.56 19.83 -1.91
C GLN A 194 -2.70 21.07 -1.65
#